data_AF-A0A944XTG4-F1
#
_entry.id   AF-A0A944XTG4-F1
#
_cell.length_a   1.000
_cell.length_b   1.000
_cell.length_c   1.000
_cell.angle_alpha   90.00
_cell.angle_beta   90.00
_cell.angle_gamma   90.00
#
_symmetry.space_group_name_H-M   'P 1'
#
loop_
_entity.id
_entity.type
_entity.pdbx_description
1 polymer ?
#
loop_
_entity_poly.entity_id
_entity_poly.type
_entity_poly.pdbx_seq_one_letter_code
_entity_poly.pdbx_strand_id
1 'polypeptide(L)'
;MSNIPHSTFHILKIFLFILFFAIPLPSFAQSVELAVPFSPQAPDGIWTEPWRTACEETSTMLIEMFYFGYSKEKVDASVAKKKIELLVSLENKYLGLNKDNNAKQIVEIINKFLPWEAYVVKNPTLDQIKKRNR
;
A
#
# COMPACT_ATOMS: atom_id res chain seq x y z
N MET A 1 11.30 -17.74 -64.14
CA MET A 1 11.35 -17.87 -62.68
C MET A 1 12.75 -17.52 -62.20
N SER A 2 12.93 -16.47 -61.38
CA SER A 2 14.25 -16.10 -60.85
C SER A 2 14.64 -17.02 -59.69
N ASN A 3 15.79 -17.69 -59.83
CA ASN A 3 16.37 -18.51 -58.77
C ASN A 3 17.05 -17.59 -57.75
N ILE A 4 16.47 -17.48 -56.57
CA ILE A 4 17.05 -16.72 -55.46
C ILE A 4 18.28 -17.49 -54.95
N PRO A 5 19.49 -16.90 -54.94
CA PRO A 5 20.73 -17.61 -54.62
C PRO A 5 20.81 -17.95 -53.13
N HIS A 6 21.32 -19.15 -52.80
CA HIS A 6 21.42 -19.68 -51.44
C HIS A 6 22.03 -18.72 -50.39
N SER A 7 22.94 -17.82 -50.80
CA SER A 7 23.58 -16.82 -49.93
C SER A 7 22.60 -15.75 -49.40
N THR A 8 21.58 -15.38 -50.18
CA THR A 8 20.55 -14.41 -49.76
C THR A 8 19.69 -14.94 -48.62
N PHE A 9 19.51 -16.27 -48.54
CA PHE A 9 18.81 -16.93 -47.43
C PHE A 9 19.60 -16.84 -46.11
N HIS A 10 20.93 -16.89 -46.16
CA HIS A 10 21.78 -16.73 -44.98
C HIS A 10 21.82 -15.29 -44.49
N ILE A 11 21.94 -14.33 -45.42
CA ILE A 11 21.90 -12.89 -45.10
C ILE A 11 20.55 -12.51 -44.50
N LEU A 12 19.44 -13.01 -45.06
CA LEU A 12 18.10 -12.78 -44.53
C LEU A 12 17.92 -13.36 -43.13
N LYS A 13 18.46 -14.56 -42.85
CA LYS A 13 18.42 -15.16 -41.51
C LYS A 13 19.23 -14.37 -40.48
N ILE A 14 20.42 -13.90 -40.86
CA ILE A 14 21.25 -13.07 -39.99
C ILE A 14 20.56 -11.73 -39.72
N PHE A 15 19.95 -11.14 -40.74
CA PHE A 15 19.20 -9.89 -40.60
C PHE A 15 17.96 -10.07 -39.71
N LEU A 16 17.20 -11.17 -39.86
CA LEU A 16 16.08 -11.50 -38.99
C LEU A 16 16.53 -11.75 -37.54
N PHE A 17 17.66 -12.41 -37.35
CA PHE A 17 18.22 -12.68 -36.03
C PHE A 17 18.65 -11.39 -35.32
N ILE A 18 19.32 -10.48 -36.03
CA ILE A 18 19.68 -9.16 -35.51
C ILE A 18 18.43 -8.32 -35.21
N LEU A 19 17.42 -8.36 -36.09
CA LEU A 19 16.16 -7.65 -35.89
C LEU A 19 15.40 -8.17 -34.66
N PHE A 20 15.47 -9.47 -34.38
CA PHE A 20 14.83 -10.08 -33.20
C PHE A 20 15.54 -9.70 -31.90
N PHE A 21 16.87 -9.57 -31.90
CA PHE A 21 17.66 -9.15 -30.73
C PHE A 21 17.76 -7.63 -30.54
N ALA A 22 17.43 -6.84 -31.57
CA ALA A 22 17.40 -5.37 -31.50
C ALA A 22 16.11 -4.81 -30.90
N ILE A 23 15.10 -5.64 -30.63
CA ILE A 23 13.86 -5.20 -29.97
C ILE A 23 14.15 -5.09 -28.47
N PRO A 24 14.10 -3.88 -27.88
CA PRO A 24 14.24 -3.74 -26.44
C PRO A 24 13.08 -4.47 -25.75
N LEU A 25 13.41 -5.34 -24.80
CA LEU A 25 12.39 -5.97 -23.97
C LEU A 25 11.60 -4.89 -23.21
N PRO A 26 10.27 -5.01 -23.10
CA PRO A 26 9.51 -4.11 -22.25
C PRO A 26 10.03 -4.21 -20.82
N SER A 27 10.54 -3.09 -20.29
CA SER A 27 10.90 -2.98 -18.89
C SER A 27 9.62 -2.83 -18.08
N PHE A 28 9.21 -3.90 -17.41
CA PHE A 28 8.12 -3.81 -16.45
C PHE A 28 8.63 -3.12 -15.19
N ALA A 29 7.90 -2.10 -14.75
CA ALA A 29 8.14 -1.53 -13.44
C ALA A 29 7.96 -2.64 -12.40
N GLN A 30 9.01 -2.91 -11.61
CA GLN A 30 8.91 -3.84 -10.50
C GLN A 30 7.85 -3.33 -9.52
N SER A 31 6.75 -4.07 -9.38
CA SER A 31 5.75 -3.79 -8.34
C SER A 31 6.33 -4.22 -7.00
N VAL A 32 6.39 -3.29 -6.04
CA VAL A 32 6.67 -3.62 -4.64
C VAL A 32 5.32 -3.92 -4.00
N GLU A 33 5.16 -5.14 -3.51
CA GLU A 33 3.99 -5.55 -2.74
C GLU A 33 4.36 -5.52 -1.26
N LEU A 34 3.67 -4.69 -0.49
CA LEU A 34 3.80 -4.67 0.96
C LEU A 34 2.84 -5.72 1.52
N ALA A 35 3.37 -6.70 2.26
CA ALA A 35 2.58 -7.74 2.93
C ALA A 35 1.88 -7.19 4.20
N VAL A 36 1.11 -6.11 4.03
CA VAL A 36 0.34 -5.49 5.11
C VAL A 36 -0.85 -6.41 5.43
N PRO A 37 -1.04 -6.82 6.70
CA PRO A 37 -2.19 -7.61 7.06
C PRO A 37 -3.46 -6.79 6.85
N PHE A 38 -4.56 -7.43 6.48
CA PHE A 38 -5.83 -6.78 6.18
C PHE A 38 -6.85 -6.90 7.32
N SER A 39 -7.65 -5.86 7.51
CA SER A 39 -8.86 -5.90 8.33
C SER A 39 -9.87 -4.87 7.80
N PRO A 40 -11.18 -5.17 7.76
CA PRO A 40 -12.20 -4.15 7.52
C PRO A 40 -12.36 -3.25 8.76
N GLN A 41 -12.72 -1.98 8.55
CA GLN A 41 -12.99 -1.03 9.65
C GLN A 41 -14.17 -1.41 10.54
N ALA A 42 -15.06 -2.28 10.04
CA ALA A 42 -16.10 -2.96 10.79
C ALA A 42 -15.74 -4.45 10.87
N PRO A 43 -14.97 -4.91 11.88
CA PRO A 43 -14.44 -6.27 11.93
C PRO A 43 -15.50 -7.37 11.91
N ASP A 44 -16.69 -7.10 12.46
CA ASP A 44 -17.84 -8.03 12.46
C ASP A 44 -18.85 -7.72 11.32
N GLY A 45 -18.55 -6.76 10.44
CA GLY A 45 -19.44 -6.31 9.37
C GLY A 45 -20.60 -5.41 9.82
N ILE A 46 -20.64 -4.99 11.09
CA ILE A 46 -21.68 -4.12 11.65
C ILE A 46 -21.27 -2.64 11.49
N TRP A 47 -22.00 -1.90 10.66
CA TRP A 47 -21.69 -0.50 10.30
C TRP A 47 -22.40 0.54 11.18
N THR A 48 -22.22 0.40 12.48
CA THR A 48 -22.62 1.40 13.49
C THR A 48 -21.41 2.11 14.06
N GLU A 49 -21.61 3.20 14.80
CA GLU A 49 -20.53 3.80 15.58
C GLU A 49 -19.90 2.76 16.54
N PRO A 50 -18.58 2.79 16.76
CA PRO A 50 -17.60 3.69 16.11
C PRO A 50 -17.13 3.22 14.72
N TRP A 51 -17.49 2.00 14.30
CA TRP A 51 -16.98 1.36 13.08
C TRP A 51 -17.28 2.12 11.79
N ARG A 52 -18.39 2.86 11.76
CA ARG A 52 -18.82 3.62 10.59
C ARG A 52 -17.78 4.63 10.11
N THR A 53 -17.02 5.20 11.03
CA THR A 53 -16.05 6.26 10.74
C THR A 53 -14.63 5.91 11.17
N ALA A 54 -14.38 4.62 11.47
CA ALA A 54 -13.09 4.15 11.97
C ALA A 54 -12.01 3.93 10.88
N CYS A 55 -12.05 4.66 9.75
CA CYS A 55 -11.19 4.40 8.59
C CYS A 55 -9.71 4.69 8.91
N GLU A 56 -9.46 5.83 9.54
CA GLU A 56 -8.14 6.32 9.90
C GLU A 56 -7.51 5.47 11.02
N GLU A 57 -8.30 5.02 11.99
CA GLU A 57 -7.86 4.19 13.10
C GLU A 57 -7.55 2.78 12.59
N THR A 58 -8.37 2.27 11.67
CA THR A 58 -8.09 1.00 10.98
C THR A 58 -6.78 1.10 10.20
N SER A 59 -6.60 2.15 9.39
CA SER A 59 -5.37 2.34 8.61
C SER A 59 -4.13 2.46 9.51
N THR A 60 -4.25 3.17 10.64
CA THR A 60 -3.19 3.30 11.65
C THR A 60 -2.85 1.94 12.27
N MET A 61 -3.86 1.14 12.61
CA MET A 61 -3.67 -0.22 13.11
C MET A 61 -2.96 -1.11 12.07
N LEU A 62 -3.35 -1.08 10.80
CA LEU A 62 -2.73 -1.95 9.78
C LEU A 62 -1.23 -1.63 9.61
N ILE A 63 -0.86 -0.35 9.65
CA ILE A 63 0.54 0.08 9.63
C ILE A 63 1.29 -0.47 10.84
N GLU A 64 0.72 -0.34 12.05
CA GLU A 64 1.33 -0.87 13.27
C GLU A 64 1.52 -2.40 13.21
N MET A 65 0.51 -3.13 12.74
CA MET A 65 0.57 -4.59 12.60
C MET A 65 1.64 -5.01 11.59
N PHE A 66 1.78 -4.28 10.48
CA PHE A 66 2.84 -4.52 9.51
C PHE A 66 4.23 -4.35 10.13
N TYR A 67 4.50 -3.22 10.79
CA TYR A 67 5.81 -2.96 11.36
C TYR A 67 6.15 -3.85 12.58
N PHE A 68 5.15 -4.32 13.32
CA PHE A 68 5.35 -5.31 14.38
C PHE A 68 5.43 -6.75 13.89
N GLY A 69 5.33 -7.00 12.58
CA GLY A 69 5.48 -8.34 12.01
C GLY A 69 4.33 -9.28 12.35
N TYR A 70 3.10 -8.77 12.34
CA TYR A 70 1.91 -9.61 12.51
C TYR A 70 1.90 -10.72 11.44
N SER A 71 1.80 -11.97 11.88
CA SER A 71 2.18 -13.12 11.05
C SER A 71 1.10 -13.62 10.09
N LYS A 72 -0.14 -13.11 10.20
CA LYS A 72 -1.27 -13.55 9.37
C LYS A 72 -1.62 -12.47 8.35
N GLU A 73 -2.05 -12.89 7.17
CA GLU A 73 -2.55 -11.98 6.12
C GLU A 73 -3.81 -11.21 6.54
N LYS A 74 -4.59 -11.74 7.49
CA LYS A 74 -5.78 -11.07 8.04
C LYS A 74 -5.65 -10.92 9.54
N VAL A 75 -5.94 -9.72 10.03
CA VAL A 75 -6.02 -9.44 11.47
C VAL A 75 -7.28 -10.10 12.02
N ASP A 76 -7.13 -10.89 13.09
CA ASP A 76 -8.27 -11.49 13.79
C ASP A 76 -9.26 -10.41 14.25
N ALA A 77 -10.56 -10.60 14.04
CA ALA A 77 -11.57 -9.57 14.29
C ALA A 77 -11.56 -9.03 15.73
N SER A 78 -11.30 -9.88 16.73
CA SER A 78 -11.17 -9.47 18.13
C SER A 78 -9.95 -8.59 18.39
N VAL A 79 -8.83 -8.86 17.72
CA VAL A 79 -7.62 -8.05 17.78
C VAL A 79 -7.87 -6.69 17.11
N ALA A 80 -8.51 -6.72 15.94
CA ALA A 80 -8.85 -5.50 15.20
C ALA A 80 -9.76 -4.58 16.01
N LYS A 81 -10.85 -5.11 16.58
CA LYS A 81 -11.76 -4.35 17.45
C LYS A 81 -11.03 -3.70 18.61
N LYS A 82 -10.23 -4.48 19.35
CA LYS A 82 -9.49 -3.98 20.51
C LYS A 82 -8.54 -2.84 20.15
N LYS A 83 -7.85 -2.92 19.00
CA LYS A 83 -6.90 -1.90 18.56
C LYS A 83 -7.61 -0.64 18.05
N ILE A 84 -8.66 -0.80 17.25
CA ILE A 84 -9.47 0.31 16.74
C ILE A 84 -10.16 1.04 17.90
N GLU A 85 -10.80 0.32 18.82
CA GLU A 85 -11.44 0.91 20.01
C GLU A 85 -10.45 1.66 20.89
N LEU A 86 -9.22 1.15 21.03
CA LEU A 86 -8.15 1.86 21.74
C LEU A 86 -7.86 3.22 21.08
N LEU A 87 -7.66 3.25 19.76
CA LEU A 87 -7.39 4.50 19.03
C LEU A 87 -8.57 5.47 19.13
N VAL A 88 -9.79 5.00 18.89
CA VAL A 88 -11.03 5.78 19.07
C VAL A 88 -11.15 6.34 20.49
N SER A 89 -10.76 5.57 21.52
CA SER A 89 -10.80 6.02 22.91
C SER A 89 -9.76 7.11 23.21
N LEU A 90 -8.56 7.01 22.61
CA LEU A 90 -7.53 8.04 22.73
C LEU A 90 -8.02 9.33 22.07
N GLU A 91 -8.55 9.23 20.86
CA GLU A 91 -9.08 10.36 20.11
C GLU A 91 -10.21 11.07 20.84
N ASN A 92 -11.22 10.32 21.28
CA ASN A 92 -12.32 10.89 22.05
C ASN A 92 -11.85 11.59 23.33
N LYS A 93 -10.82 11.06 23.98
CA LYS A 93 -10.25 11.64 25.19
C LYS A 93 -9.42 12.91 24.93
N TYR A 94 -8.64 12.95 23.84
CA TYR A 94 -7.65 14.00 23.62
C TYR A 94 -8.05 15.06 22.59
N LEU A 95 -8.91 14.70 21.64
CA LEU A 95 -9.39 15.57 20.57
C LEU A 95 -10.86 15.98 20.76
N GLY A 96 -11.58 15.33 21.70
CA GLY A 96 -13.02 15.48 21.89
C GLY A 96 -13.81 14.48 21.04
N LEU A 97 -15.16 14.54 21.09
CA LEU A 97 -16.05 13.63 20.35
C LEU A 97 -15.69 13.62 18.86
N ASN A 98 -14.99 12.58 18.43
CA ASN A 98 -14.43 12.49 17.10
C ASN A 98 -15.36 11.66 16.24
N LYS A 99 -15.81 12.25 15.13
CA LYS A 99 -16.64 11.57 14.14
C LYS A 99 -15.87 11.25 12.88
N ASP A 100 -14.94 12.09 12.46
CA ASP A 100 -14.06 11.86 11.31
C ASP A 100 -12.74 12.59 11.56
N ASN A 101 -11.62 11.88 11.40
CA ASN A 101 -10.31 12.41 11.72
C ASN A 101 -9.59 12.85 10.45
N ASN A 102 -8.93 14.01 10.51
CA ASN A 102 -8.03 14.42 9.44
C ASN A 102 -6.57 14.00 9.73
N ALA A 103 -5.72 14.07 8.71
CA ALA A 103 -4.31 13.66 8.81
C ALA A 103 -3.52 14.35 9.94
N LYS A 104 -3.87 15.59 10.33
CA LYS A 104 -3.18 16.27 11.45
C LYS A 104 -3.54 15.65 12.79
N GLN A 105 -4.82 15.36 13.00
CA GLN A 105 -5.31 14.72 14.22
C GLN A 105 -4.69 13.33 14.40
N ILE A 106 -4.61 12.55 13.33
CA ILE A 106 -3.95 11.24 13.36
C ILE A 106 -2.46 11.36 13.70
N VAL A 107 -1.75 12.34 13.14
CA VAL A 107 -0.36 12.63 13.51
C VAL A 107 -0.22 12.97 15.00
N GLU A 108 -1.13 13.77 15.56
CA GLU A 108 -1.12 14.10 16.99
C GLU A 108 -1.31 12.85 17.86
N ILE A 109 -2.22 11.95 17.49
CA ILE A 109 -2.46 10.70 18.22
C ILE A 109 -1.25 9.76 18.13
N ILE A 110 -0.72 9.54 16.93
CA ILE A 110 0.43 8.66 16.69
C ILE A 110 1.62 9.15 17.53
N ASN A 111 2.02 10.40 17.37
CA ASN A 111 3.23 10.93 18.03
C ASN A 111 3.10 11.00 19.56
N LYS A 112 1.88 11.05 20.09
CA LYS A 112 1.64 11.22 21.52
C LYS A 112 1.46 9.90 22.27
N PHE A 113 0.92 8.87 21.61
CA PHE A 113 0.52 7.63 22.28
C PHE A 113 1.07 6.35 21.67
N LEU A 114 1.53 6.38 20.43
CA LEU A 114 2.11 5.21 19.76
C LEU A 114 3.64 5.33 19.74
N PRO A 115 4.36 4.21 19.56
CA PRO A 115 5.83 4.22 19.53
C PRO A 115 6.40 4.70 18.18
N TRP A 116 5.57 5.35 17.37
CA TRP A 116 5.89 5.77 16.00
C TRP A 116 5.99 7.28 15.89
N GLU A 117 6.74 7.74 14.90
CA GLU A 117 6.74 9.14 14.47
C GLU A 117 5.98 9.28 13.16
N ALA A 118 5.09 10.28 13.09
CA ALA A 118 4.30 10.60 11.92
C ALA A 118 4.35 12.12 11.63
N TYR A 119 4.23 12.45 10.35
CA TYR A 119 4.14 13.82 9.86
C TYR A 119 3.24 13.93 8.64
N VAL A 120 2.60 15.08 8.47
CA VAL A 120 1.75 15.35 7.30
C VAL A 120 2.62 15.85 6.14
N VAL A 121 2.57 15.13 5.01
CA VAL A 121 3.07 15.65 3.74
C VAL A 121 1.91 16.34 3.03
N LYS A 122 1.99 17.68 2.91
CA LYS A 122 0.99 18.46 2.18
C LYS A 122 1.24 18.37 0.69
N ASN A 123 0.19 18.12 -0.09
CA ASN A 123 0.23 18.06 -1.56
C ASN A 123 1.37 17.18 -2.09
N PRO A 124 1.43 15.88 -1.70
CA PRO A 124 2.51 15.00 -2.12
C PRO A 124 2.50 14.82 -3.65
N THR A 125 3.69 14.82 -4.26
CA THR A 125 3.83 14.47 -5.66
C THR A 125 3.70 12.96 -5.86
N LEU A 126 3.37 12.53 -7.07
CA LEU A 126 3.31 11.11 -7.41
C LEU A 126 4.63 10.38 -7.10
N ASP A 127 5.75 11.04 -7.36
CA ASP A 127 7.07 10.48 -7.11
C ASP A 127 7.37 10.33 -5.61
N GLN A 128 6.93 11.27 -4.78
CA GLN A 128 7.03 11.17 -3.32
C GLN A 128 6.23 9.98 -2.77
N ILE A 129 5.04 9.73 -3.32
CA ILE A 129 4.22 8.58 -2.95
C ILE A 129 4.93 7.28 -3.34
N LYS A 130 5.40 7.19 -4.60
CA LYS A 130 6.09 5.99 -5.09
C LYS A 130 7.39 5.70 -4.35
N LYS A 131 8.13 6.72 -3.92
CA LYS A 131 9.41 6.54 -3.21
C LYS A 131 9.23 5.98 -1.79
N ARG A 132 8.11 6.30 -1.11
CA ARG A 132 7.83 5.77 0.24
C ARG A 132 7.25 4.35 0.26
N ASN A 133 6.76 3.86 -0.88
CA ASN A 133 6.24 2.49 -1.01
C ASN A 133 7.30 1.52 -1.56
N ARG A 134 8.59 1.82 -1.37
CA ARG A 134 9.73 0.98 -1.81
C ARG A 134 10.50 0.45 -0.61
#